data_AF-A0A7Y4GSC4-F1
#
_entry.id   AF-A0A7Y4GSC4-F1
#
_cell.length_a   1.000
_cell.length_b   1.000
_cell.length_c   1.000
_cell.angle_alpha   90.00
_cell.angle_beta   90.00
_cell.angle_gamma   90.00
#
_symmetry.space_group_name_H-M   'P 1'
#
loop_
_entity.id
_entity.type
_entity.pdbx_description
1 polymer ?
#
loop_
_entity_poly.entity_id
_entity_poly.type
_entity_poly.pdbx_seq_one_letter_code
_entity_poly.pdbx_strand_id
1 'polypeptide(L)'
;MYRLRRRVFKDRLDWSVSVSGEFELDVYDTLGPTYLVLMADAGEPVGSVRLLPTTGPTMLADTFPVLLGGTPAPADERILESSRFCVDTSLVAEQTANRLNRATFILFAAMMEAARAARADSIVTVTDTRMERILRRARWPLRRIADPRQVGSTMAVAGFLDMSEQTLHKMYEQADVNGPVLVPPDLVNAAA
;
A
#
# COMPACT_ATOMS: atom_id res chain seq x y z
N MET A 1 -11.09 -0.65 9.20
CA MET A 1 -9.97 -1.07 8.35
C MET A 1 -9.77 -2.60 8.29
N TYR A 2 -9.57 -3.34 9.40
CA TYR A 2 -9.36 -4.81 9.33
C TYR A 2 -10.48 -5.64 8.67
N ARG A 3 -11.76 -5.21 8.81
CA ARG A 3 -12.88 -5.80 8.07
C ARG A 3 -12.79 -5.58 6.55
N LEU A 4 -12.35 -4.39 6.12
CA LEU A 4 -12.10 -4.08 4.71
C LEU A 4 -11.00 -5.01 4.16
N ARG A 5 -9.92 -5.18 4.91
CA ARG A 5 -8.82 -6.08 4.54
C ARG A 5 -9.31 -7.53 4.35
N ARG A 6 -10.14 -8.06 5.25
CA ARG A 6 -10.77 -9.39 5.07
C ARG A 6 -11.54 -9.48 3.75
N ARG A 7 -12.46 -8.54 3.51
CA ARG A 7 -13.26 -8.52 2.28
C ARG A 7 -12.39 -8.53 1.02
N VAL A 8 -11.29 -7.77 1.03
CA VAL A 8 -10.42 -7.68 -0.14
C VAL A 8 -9.50 -8.90 -0.26
N PHE A 9 -8.73 -9.23 0.77
CA PHE A 9 -7.69 -10.24 0.68
C PHE A 9 -8.23 -11.67 0.78
N LYS A 10 -9.19 -11.92 1.68
CA LYS A 10 -9.77 -13.25 1.85
C LYS A 10 -10.95 -13.47 0.91
N ASP A 11 -11.94 -12.59 0.91
CA ASP A 11 -13.21 -12.90 0.23
C ASP A 11 -13.11 -12.68 -1.30
N ARG A 12 -12.49 -11.58 -1.74
CA ARG A 12 -12.37 -11.23 -3.17
C ARG A 12 -11.17 -11.87 -3.85
N LEU A 13 -10.00 -11.82 -3.23
CA LEU A 13 -8.75 -12.30 -3.83
C LEU A 13 -8.42 -13.76 -3.48
N ASP A 14 -9.11 -14.33 -2.48
CA ASP A 14 -8.88 -15.68 -1.93
C ASP A 14 -7.40 -15.98 -1.67
N TRP A 15 -6.70 -15.02 -1.07
CA TRP A 15 -5.35 -15.24 -0.58
C TRP A 15 -5.38 -16.04 0.71
N SER A 16 -4.33 -16.83 0.92
CA SER A 16 -4.10 -17.57 2.17
C SER A 16 -3.58 -16.62 3.26
N VAL A 17 -4.46 -15.78 3.81
CA VAL A 17 -4.18 -14.81 4.87
C VAL A 17 -4.75 -15.24 6.22
N SER A 18 -4.15 -14.76 7.30
CA SER A 18 -4.62 -14.98 8.66
C SER A 18 -5.90 -14.18 8.94
N VAL A 19 -6.94 -14.86 9.40
CA VAL A 19 -8.23 -14.25 9.78
C VAL A 19 -8.62 -14.63 11.20
N SER A 20 -9.20 -13.69 11.93
CA SER A 20 -9.77 -13.87 13.25
C SER A 20 -11.19 -13.33 13.27
N GLY A 21 -12.18 -14.22 13.27
CA GLY A 21 -13.59 -13.82 13.09
C GLY A 21 -13.75 -13.04 11.78
N GLU A 22 -14.19 -11.79 11.88
CA GLU A 22 -14.44 -10.87 10.75
C GLU A 22 -13.23 -9.98 10.39
N PHE A 23 -12.07 -10.24 10.96
CA PHE A 23 -10.88 -9.40 10.80
C PHE A 23 -9.76 -10.15 10.09
N GLU A 24 -9.07 -9.47 9.17
CA GLU A 24 -7.77 -9.93 8.64
C GLU A 24 -6.66 -9.18 9.38
N LEU A 25 -5.82 -9.94 10.09
CA LEU A 25 -4.81 -9.49 11.03
C LEU A 25 -3.63 -10.47 10.98
N ASP A 26 -2.40 -9.95 11.00
CA ASP A 26 -1.18 -10.75 11.11
C ASP A 26 -0.24 -10.21 12.19
N VAL A 27 0.89 -10.88 12.41
CA VAL A 27 1.87 -10.48 13.44
C VAL A 27 2.47 -9.09 13.20
N TYR A 28 2.53 -8.63 11.96
CA TYR A 28 3.09 -7.31 11.64
C TYR A 28 2.14 -6.18 12.05
N ASP A 29 0.86 -6.48 12.26
CA ASP A 29 -0.10 -5.52 12.83
C ASP A 29 0.19 -5.19 14.30
N THR A 30 0.99 -6.00 15.00
CA THR A 30 1.36 -5.76 16.40
C THR A 30 2.70 -5.02 16.56
N LEU A 31 3.38 -4.67 15.46
CA LEU A 31 4.73 -4.07 15.48
C LEU A 31 4.71 -2.53 15.47
N GLY A 32 3.61 -1.91 15.89
CA GLY A 32 3.41 -0.46 15.83
C GLY A 32 3.44 0.11 14.40
N PRO A 33 2.72 -0.47 13.42
CA PRO A 33 2.72 0.04 12.07
C PRO A 33 2.01 1.39 11.94
N THR A 34 2.38 2.15 10.91
CA THR A 34 1.61 3.30 10.45
C THR A 34 0.57 2.82 9.44
N TYR A 35 -0.71 3.07 9.69
CA TYR A 35 -1.76 2.80 8.71
C TYR A 35 -2.18 4.08 8.01
N LEU A 36 -2.27 4.00 6.68
CA LEU A 36 -2.98 4.97 5.88
C LEU A 36 -4.36 4.41 5.61
N VAL A 37 -5.41 5.17 5.93
CA VAL A 37 -6.80 4.76 5.75
C VAL A 37 -7.53 5.84 4.99
N LEU A 38 -8.12 5.45 3.85
CA LEU A 38 -8.99 6.32 3.10
C LEU A 38 -10.44 6.07 3.53
N MET A 39 -11.10 7.15 3.92
CA MET A 39 -12.49 7.16 4.38
C MET A 39 -13.39 7.69 3.26
N ALA A 40 -14.56 7.09 3.08
CA ALA A 40 -15.64 7.70 2.31
C ALA A 40 -16.34 8.79 3.13
N ASP A 41 -17.12 9.64 2.45
CA ASP A 41 -17.89 10.72 3.09
C ASP A 41 -18.88 10.20 4.15
N ALA A 42 -19.40 9.00 3.97
CA ALA A 42 -20.29 8.33 4.93
C ALA A 42 -19.55 7.74 6.16
N GLY A 43 -18.22 7.86 6.22
CA GLY A 43 -17.41 7.46 7.37
C GLY A 43 -16.95 5.99 7.35
N GLU A 44 -17.24 5.23 6.29
CA GLU A 44 -16.64 3.90 6.13
C GLU A 44 -15.23 3.93 5.52
N PRO A 45 -14.32 3.02 5.95
CA PRO A 45 -13.03 2.86 5.30
C PRO A 45 -13.21 2.19 3.94
N VAL A 46 -12.76 2.86 2.89
CA VAL A 46 -12.78 2.38 1.49
C VAL A 46 -11.40 2.04 0.95
N GLY A 47 -10.35 2.41 1.66
CA GLY A 47 -8.98 2.11 1.26
C GLY A 47 -8.04 1.97 2.45
N SER A 48 -6.98 1.17 2.30
CA SER A 48 -5.96 1.05 3.33
C SER A 48 -4.60 0.66 2.78
N VAL A 49 -3.54 1.11 3.47
CA VAL A 49 -2.17 0.63 3.38
C VAL A 49 -1.56 0.54 4.77
N ARG A 50 -0.64 -0.40 4.95
CA ARG A 50 0.24 -0.48 6.13
C ARG A 50 1.67 -0.13 5.74
N LEU A 51 2.34 0.67 6.57
CA LEU A 51 3.77 1.00 6.47
C LEU A 51 4.52 0.53 7.73
N LEU A 52 5.69 -0.07 7.53
CA LEU A 52 6.60 -0.50 8.61
C LEU A 52 8.04 -0.09 8.30
N PRO A 53 8.87 0.29 9.30
CA PRO A 53 10.29 0.49 9.10
C PRO A 53 11.00 -0.82 8.70
N THR A 54 11.90 -0.76 7.72
CA THR A 54 12.67 -1.95 7.31
C THR A 54 13.78 -2.34 8.29
N THR A 55 14.06 -1.50 9.30
CA THR A 55 14.99 -1.83 10.39
C THR A 55 14.43 -2.85 11.38
N GLY A 56 13.12 -3.14 11.30
CA GLY A 56 12.44 -4.17 12.08
C GLY A 56 11.95 -5.35 11.23
N PRO A 57 11.16 -6.27 11.80
CA PRO A 57 10.56 -7.38 11.08
C PRO A 57 9.61 -6.89 9.98
N THR A 58 9.68 -7.51 8.80
CA THR A 58 8.91 -7.12 7.60
C THR A 58 8.43 -8.32 6.83
N MET A 59 7.39 -8.15 6.01
CA MET A 59 6.86 -9.24 5.19
C MET A 59 7.88 -9.71 4.15
N LEU A 60 8.61 -8.79 3.52
CA LEU A 60 9.63 -9.11 2.53
C LEU A 60 10.76 -9.93 3.14
N ALA A 61 11.25 -9.54 4.33
CA ALA A 61 12.32 -10.25 5.00
C ALA A 61 11.87 -11.63 5.53
N ASP A 62 10.73 -11.68 6.24
CA ASP A 62 10.40 -12.85 7.04
C ASP A 62 9.39 -13.80 6.36
N THR A 63 8.49 -13.28 5.51
CA THR A 63 7.44 -14.09 4.84
C THR A 63 7.77 -14.38 3.38
N PHE A 64 8.35 -13.42 2.66
CA PHE A 64 8.60 -13.53 1.22
C PHE A 64 10.08 -13.36 0.80
N PRO A 65 11.07 -13.92 1.53
CA PRO A 65 12.48 -13.75 1.19
C PRO A 65 12.84 -14.34 -0.18
N VAL A 66 12.03 -15.28 -0.69
CA VAL A 66 12.18 -15.85 -2.04
C VAL A 66 12.11 -14.78 -3.15
N LEU A 67 11.47 -13.64 -2.89
CA LEU A 67 11.35 -12.51 -3.82
C LEU A 67 12.58 -11.60 -3.86
N LEU A 68 13.56 -11.83 -2.98
CA LEU A 68 14.82 -11.09 -2.96
C LEU A 68 15.84 -11.61 -3.98
N GLY A 69 15.62 -12.78 -4.57
CA GLY A 69 16.55 -13.33 -5.58
C GLY A 69 17.98 -13.53 -5.06
N GLY A 70 18.15 -13.75 -3.75
CA GLY A 70 19.46 -13.94 -3.11
C GLY A 70 20.12 -12.63 -2.64
N THR A 71 19.52 -11.46 -2.86
CA THR A 71 19.99 -10.22 -2.23
C THR A 71 19.54 -10.16 -0.76
N PRO A 72 20.29 -9.46 0.12
CA PRO A 72 19.81 -9.17 1.47
C PRO A 72 18.48 -8.39 1.44
N ALA A 73 17.64 -8.61 2.44
CA ALA A 73 16.46 -7.76 2.65
C ALA A 73 16.91 -6.32 2.99
N PRO A 74 16.18 -5.28 2.53
CA PRO A 74 16.46 -3.92 2.94
C PRO A 74 16.34 -3.77 4.47
N ALA A 75 17.27 -3.04 5.07
CA ALA A 75 17.26 -2.68 6.49
C ALA A 75 17.92 -1.31 6.66
N ASP A 76 17.15 -0.24 6.43
CA ASP A 76 17.61 1.16 6.47
C ASP A 76 16.49 2.04 7.04
N GLU A 77 16.82 2.97 7.93
CA GLU A 77 15.86 3.90 8.55
C GLU A 77 15.11 4.77 7.53
N ARG A 78 15.70 4.95 6.34
CA ARG A 78 15.13 5.72 5.23
C ARG A 78 14.30 4.87 4.27
N ILE A 79 14.06 3.59 4.59
CA ILE A 79 13.25 2.69 3.77
C ILE A 79 12.09 2.15 4.60
N LEU A 80 10.88 2.35 4.10
CA LEU A 80 9.66 1.75 4.64
C LEU A 80 9.20 0.58 3.78
N GLU A 81 8.72 -0.49 4.40
CA GLU A 81 7.94 -1.51 3.71
C GLU A 81 6.47 -1.10 3.68
N SER A 82 5.86 -1.15 2.49
CA SER A 82 4.41 -1.11 2.35
C SER A 82 3.81 -2.49 2.14
N SER A 83 2.70 -2.74 2.82
CA SER A 83 1.90 -3.96 2.70
C SER A 83 0.41 -3.65 2.83
N ARG A 84 -0.44 -4.65 2.58
CA ARG A 84 -1.90 -4.54 2.75
C ARG A 84 -2.55 -3.38 1.97
N PHE A 85 -2.01 -3.05 0.79
CA PHE A 85 -2.68 -2.13 -0.12
C PHE A 85 -4.00 -2.72 -0.60
N CYS A 86 -5.12 -2.06 -0.25
CA CYS A 86 -6.43 -2.44 -0.73
C CYS A 86 -7.33 -1.23 -0.94
N VAL A 87 -8.15 -1.29 -2.00
CA VAL A 87 -9.25 -0.35 -2.27
C VAL A 87 -10.52 -1.16 -2.52
N ASP A 88 -11.61 -0.74 -1.87
CA ASP A 88 -12.95 -1.23 -2.11
C ASP A 88 -13.56 -0.50 -3.31
N THR A 89 -13.37 -1.08 -4.49
CA THR A 89 -13.87 -0.51 -5.74
C THR A 89 -15.39 -0.59 -5.88
N SER A 90 -16.10 -1.30 -4.99
CA SER A 90 -17.56 -1.32 -4.97
C SER A 90 -18.15 -0.07 -4.32
N LEU A 91 -17.38 0.57 -3.44
CA LEU A 91 -17.76 1.77 -2.69
C LEU A 91 -17.25 3.07 -3.34
N VAL A 92 -16.42 2.96 -4.39
CA VAL A 92 -15.85 4.12 -5.08
C VAL A 92 -16.10 3.97 -6.59
N ALA A 93 -17.07 4.70 -7.11
CA ALA A 93 -17.53 4.58 -8.50
C ALA A 93 -16.72 5.42 -9.51
N GLU A 94 -15.92 6.38 -9.04
CA GLU A 94 -15.24 7.34 -9.90
C GLU A 94 -13.95 6.76 -10.50
N GLN A 95 -13.98 6.56 -11.82
CA GLN A 95 -12.83 6.18 -12.61
C GLN A 95 -12.16 7.42 -13.21
N THR A 96 -10.84 7.50 -13.09
CA THR A 96 -10.04 8.56 -13.70
C THR A 96 -9.84 8.32 -15.20
N ALA A 97 -9.23 9.27 -15.90
CA ALA A 97 -8.89 9.14 -17.33
C ALA A 97 -8.09 7.87 -17.66
N ASN A 98 -7.32 7.34 -16.69
CA ASN A 98 -6.56 6.09 -16.82
C ASN A 98 -7.38 4.82 -16.53
N ARG A 99 -8.70 4.94 -16.33
CA ARG A 99 -9.62 3.86 -15.90
C ARG A 99 -9.16 3.15 -14.64
N LEU A 100 -8.52 3.91 -13.74
CA LEU A 100 -8.17 3.49 -12.39
C LEU A 100 -9.04 4.28 -11.43
N ASN A 101 -9.30 3.71 -10.26
CA ASN A 101 -10.13 4.35 -9.27
C ASN A 101 -9.42 5.58 -8.67
N ARG A 102 -10.14 6.70 -8.51
CA ARG A 102 -9.62 7.90 -7.85
C ARG A 102 -9.00 7.61 -6.48
N ALA A 103 -9.63 6.74 -5.69
CA ALA A 103 -9.14 6.29 -4.38
C ALA A 103 -7.75 5.63 -4.44
N THR A 104 -7.41 4.96 -5.55
CA THR A 104 -6.08 4.36 -5.73
C THR A 104 -5.00 5.43 -5.80
N PHE A 105 -5.23 6.51 -6.56
CA PHE A 105 -4.27 7.60 -6.66
C PHE A 105 -4.13 8.38 -5.35
N ILE A 106 -5.24 8.58 -4.63
CA ILE A 106 -5.20 9.18 -3.29
C ILE A 106 -4.32 8.35 -2.36
N LEU A 107 -4.53 7.02 -2.29
CA LEU A 107 -3.68 6.18 -1.43
C LEU A 107 -2.22 6.15 -1.88
N PHE A 108 -1.94 6.14 -3.19
CA PHE A 108 -0.56 6.20 -3.67
C PHE A 108 0.11 7.52 -3.27
N ALA A 109 -0.58 8.66 -3.40
CA ALA A 109 -0.07 9.95 -2.95
C ALA A 109 0.17 9.95 -1.43
N ALA A 110 -0.79 9.44 -0.66
CA ALA A 110 -0.70 9.30 0.78
C ALA A 110 0.51 8.47 1.22
N MET A 111 0.83 7.38 0.49
CA MET A 111 2.04 6.59 0.74
C MET A 111 3.31 7.43 0.61
N MET A 112 3.40 8.22 -0.46
CA MET A 112 4.57 9.06 -0.72
C MET A 112 4.70 10.18 0.32
N GLU A 113 3.59 10.85 0.66
CA GLU A 113 3.55 11.87 1.72
C GLU A 113 3.97 11.31 3.07
N ALA A 114 3.44 10.13 3.44
CA ALA A 114 3.75 9.49 4.73
C ALA A 114 5.23 9.08 4.82
N ALA A 115 5.78 8.52 3.75
CA ALA A 115 7.21 8.20 3.71
C ALA A 115 8.07 9.46 3.86
N ARG A 116 7.73 10.58 3.19
CA ARG A 116 8.46 11.84 3.35
C ARG A 116 8.33 12.43 4.75
N ALA A 117 7.14 12.38 5.34
CA ALA A 117 6.91 12.80 6.73
C ALA A 117 7.77 11.97 7.71
N ALA A 118 7.96 10.68 7.42
CA ALA A 118 8.85 9.79 8.16
C ALA A 118 10.35 9.95 7.77
N ARG A 119 10.71 10.90 6.90
CA ARG A 119 12.06 11.11 6.36
C ARG A 119 12.65 9.88 5.64
N ALA A 120 11.77 9.09 5.03
CA ALA A 120 12.14 7.96 4.18
C ALA A 120 12.28 8.39 2.72
N ASP A 121 13.30 7.85 2.06
CA ASP A 121 13.64 8.14 0.66
C ASP A 121 13.06 7.10 -0.30
N SER A 122 12.56 5.98 0.22
CA SER A 122 12.07 4.87 -0.59
C SER A 122 11.03 4.03 0.13
N ILE A 123 10.12 3.47 -0.66
CA ILE A 123 9.18 2.45 -0.21
C ILE A 123 9.50 1.16 -0.94
N VAL A 124 9.74 0.09 -0.18
CA VAL A 124 9.79 -1.28 -0.71
C VAL A 124 8.41 -1.92 -0.58
N THR A 125 8.01 -2.76 -1.53
CA THR A 125 6.73 -3.46 -1.45
C THR A 125 6.81 -4.85 -2.03
N VAL A 126 6.05 -5.78 -1.44
CA VAL A 126 5.70 -7.07 -2.04
C VAL A 126 4.31 -6.94 -2.64
N THR A 127 4.19 -7.26 -3.93
CA THR A 127 2.93 -7.12 -4.65
C THR A 127 2.77 -8.20 -5.70
N ASP A 128 1.53 -8.48 -6.10
CA ASP A 128 1.30 -9.39 -7.21
C ASP A 128 1.52 -8.68 -8.56
N THR A 129 1.74 -9.46 -9.63
CA THR A 129 1.94 -8.89 -10.97
C THR A 129 0.70 -8.15 -11.51
N ARG A 130 -0.49 -8.32 -10.91
CA ARG A 130 -1.69 -7.57 -11.29
C ARG A 130 -1.61 -6.14 -10.75
N MET A 131 -1.26 -5.98 -9.48
CA MET A 131 -1.03 -4.68 -8.86
C MET A 131 0.19 -3.98 -9.45
N GLU A 132 1.25 -4.71 -9.80
CA GLU A 132 2.37 -4.13 -10.56
C GLU A 132 1.94 -3.52 -11.90
N ARG A 133 0.99 -4.15 -12.61
CA ARG A 133 0.40 -3.58 -13.82
C ARG A 133 -0.40 -2.31 -13.54
N ILE A 134 -1.07 -2.22 -12.38
CA ILE A 134 -1.78 -1.02 -11.93
C ILE A 134 -0.77 0.10 -11.64
N LEU A 135 0.30 -0.19 -10.90
CA LEU A 135 1.41 0.73 -10.61
C LEU A 135 2.00 1.32 -11.91
N ARG A 136 2.30 0.46 -12.90
CA ARG A 136 2.78 0.92 -14.21
C ARG A 136 1.78 1.82 -14.94
N ARG A 137 0.47 1.49 -14.91
CA ARG A 137 -0.59 2.32 -15.51
C ARG A 137 -0.75 3.66 -14.80
N ALA A 138 -0.53 3.69 -13.48
CA ALA A 138 -0.52 4.90 -12.68
C ALA A 138 0.76 5.75 -12.89
N ARG A 139 1.67 5.31 -13.77
CA ARG A 139 3.01 5.90 -13.98
C ARG A 139 3.85 5.95 -12.70
N TRP A 140 3.61 5.00 -11.80
CA TRP A 140 4.40 4.80 -10.58
C TRP A 140 5.13 3.46 -10.66
N PRO A 141 6.19 3.35 -11.47
CA PRO A 141 6.81 2.06 -11.75
C PRO A 141 7.48 1.47 -10.50
N LEU A 142 7.37 0.15 -10.38
CA LEU A 142 8.11 -0.64 -9.40
C LEU A 142 9.45 -1.06 -10.00
N ARG A 143 10.57 -0.63 -9.41
CA ARG A 143 11.89 -1.17 -9.73
C ARG A 143 12.07 -2.49 -8.99
N ARG A 144 11.85 -3.60 -9.69
CA ARG A 144 11.95 -4.96 -9.13
C ARG A 144 13.34 -5.23 -8.55
N ILE A 145 13.39 -6.00 -7.47
CA ILE A 145 14.62 -6.55 -6.87
C ILE A 145 15.09 -7.79 -7.65
N ALA A 146 14.14 -8.67 -7.98
CA ALA A 146 14.40 -9.92 -8.70
C ALA A 146 13.23 -10.28 -9.63
N ASP A 147 13.38 -11.39 -10.36
CA ASP A 147 12.33 -11.92 -11.23
C ASP A 147 11.09 -12.37 -10.44
N PRO A 148 9.89 -12.32 -11.06
CA PRO A 148 8.66 -12.78 -10.43
C PRO A 148 8.74 -14.24 -9.97
N ARG A 149 8.16 -14.55 -8.81
CA ARG A 149 8.09 -15.92 -8.26
C ARG A 149 6.64 -16.28 -7.94
N GLN A 150 6.32 -17.56 -8.05
CA GLN A 150 5.03 -18.08 -7.60
C GLN A 150 4.98 -18.05 -6.06
N VAL A 151 3.96 -17.40 -5.51
CA VAL A 151 3.68 -17.34 -4.07
C VAL A 151 2.20 -17.68 -3.86
N GLY A 152 1.93 -18.83 -3.25
CA GLY A 152 0.56 -19.37 -3.18
C GLY A 152 -0.05 -19.49 -4.58
N SER A 153 -1.22 -18.89 -4.78
CA SER A 153 -1.98 -18.92 -6.05
C SER A 153 -1.62 -17.79 -7.02
N THR A 154 -0.65 -16.92 -6.71
CA THR A 154 -0.32 -15.75 -7.55
C THR A 154 1.17 -15.64 -7.90
N MET A 155 1.45 -14.92 -8.98
CA MET A 155 2.81 -14.48 -9.31
C MET A 155 3.09 -13.15 -8.61
N ALA A 156 4.10 -13.15 -7.74
CA ALA A 156 4.49 -12.00 -6.93
C ALA A 156 5.87 -11.46 -7.30
N VAL A 157 6.08 -10.18 -7.01
CA VAL A 157 7.33 -9.44 -7.17
C VAL A 157 7.58 -8.60 -5.93
N ALA A 158 8.84 -8.32 -5.65
CA ALA A 158 9.26 -7.30 -4.68
C ALA A 158 10.06 -6.21 -5.39
N GLY A 159 9.92 -4.96 -4.94
CA GLY A 159 10.64 -3.85 -5.55
C GLY A 159 10.49 -2.53 -4.82
N PHE A 160 11.21 -1.53 -5.30
CA PHE A 160 11.19 -0.16 -4.80
C PHE A 160 10.30 0.73 -5.67
N LEU A 161 9.50 1.57 -5.03
CA LEU A 161 8.63 2.55 -5.67
C LEU A 161 9.37 3.89 -5.83
N ASP A 162 9.11 4.60 -6.94
CA ASP A 162 9.68 5.93 -7.19
C ASP A 162 9.14 6.97 -6.20
N MET A 163 10.02 7.81 -5.64
CA MET A 163 9.64 8.78 -4.61
C MET A 163 9.76 10.24 -5.07
N SER A 164 9.86 10.49 -6.39
CA SER A 164 10.09 11.82 -6.94
C SER A 164 8.90 12.77 -6.77
N GLU A 165 9.17 14.08 -6.64
CA GLU A 165 8.12 15.11 -6.61
C GLU A 165 7.25 15.09 -7.87
N GLN A 166 7.85 14.82 -9.03
CA GLN A 166 7.12 14.74 -10.29
C GLN A 166 6.07 13.61 -10.25
N THR A 167 6.42 12.45 -9.69
CA THR A 167 5.50 11.33 -9.54
C THR A 167 4.36 11.68 -8.58
N LEU A 168 4.65 12.31 -7.45
CA LEU A 168 3.61 12.73 -6.50
C LEU A 168 2.64 13.73 -7.14
N HIS A 169 3.16 14.75 -7.84
CA HIS A 169 2.30 15.74 -8.50
C HIS A 169 1.36 15.10 -9.53
N LYS A 170 1.86 14.14 -10.31
CA LYS A 170 1.02 13.37 -11.24
C LYS A 170 -0.06 12.58 -10.51
N MET A 171 0.19 12.08 -9.30
CA MET A 171 -0.86 11.41 -8.52
C MET A 171 -1.95 12.38 -8.09
N TYR A 172 -1.59 13.60 -7.70
CA TYR A 172 -2.58 14.64 -7.40
C TYR A 172 -3.45 14.99 -8.60
N GLU A 173 -2.83 15.22 -9.76
CA GLU A 173 -3.55 15.47 -11.02
C GLU A 173 -4.51 14.33 -11.37
N GLN A 174 -4.06 13.07 -11.22
CA GLN A 174 -4.88 11.90 -11.52
C GLN A 174 -5.99 11.69 -10.49
N ALA A 175 -5.77 12.07 -9.24
CA ALA A 175 -6.75 12.02 -8.17
C ALA A 175 -7.72 13.22 -8.19
N ASP A 176 -7.52 14.21 -9.06
CA ASP A 176 -8.26 15.47 -9.06
C ASP A 176 -8.26 16.12 -7.65
N VAL A 177 -7.05 16.29 -7.10
CA VAL A 177 -6.82 16.98 -5.83
C VAL A 177 -5.75 18.06 -6.00
N ASN A 178 -5.88 19.14 -5.22
CA ASN A 178 -5.03 20.32 -5.37
C ASN A 178 -3.78 20.31 -4.46
N GLY A 179 -3.46 19.19 -3.80
CA GLY A 179 -2.34 19.12 -2.87
C GLY A 179 -2.37 17.89 -1.95
N PRO A 180 -1.67 17.97 -0.80
CA PRO A 180 -1.54 16.87 0.15
C PRO A 180 -2.88 16.26 0.55
N VAL A 181 -2.91 14.93 0.63
CA VAL A 181 -4.11 14.15 0.95
C VAL A 181 -4.11 13.60 2.37
N LEU A 182 -2.96 13.62 3.06
CA LEU A 182 -2.91 13.24 4.47
C LEU A 182 -3.54 14.33 5.35
N VAL A 183 -4.47 13.91 6.19
CA VAL A 183 -5.03 14.76 7.23
C VAL A 183 -4.17 14.60 8.50
N PRO A 184 -3.70 15.71 9.10
CA PRO A 184 -3.01 15.70 10.38
C PRO A 184 -3.81 14.95 11.47
N PRO A 185 -3.17 14.13 12.32
CA PRO A 185 -3.86 13.31 13.33
C PRO A 185 -4.72 14.11 14.32
N ASP A 186 -4.36 15.36 14.57
CA ASP A 186 -5.07 16.30 15.45
C ASP A 186 -6.44 16.71 14.92
N LEU A 187 -6.67 16.66 13.60
CA LEU A 187 -7.97 16.94 12.98
C LEU A 187 -8.90 15.72 12.96
N VAL A 188 -8.36 14.50 13.11
CA VAL A 188 -9.15 13.26 13.13
C VAL A 188 -9.92 13.10 14.45
N ASN A 189 -9.39 13.62 15.56
CA ASN A 189 -10.02 13.55 16.88
C ASN A 189 -11.06 14.64 17.15
N ALA A 190 -11.21 15.64 16.29
CA ALA A 190 -12.21 16.70 16.43
C ALA A 190 -13.61 16.33 15.87
N ALA A 191 -13.71 15.19 15.18
CA ALA A 191 -14.93 14.71 14.52
C ALA A 191 -15.46 13.39 15.12
N ALA A 192 -14.97 12.96 16.29
CA ALA A 192 -15.40 11.76 17.01
C ALA A 192 -16.19 12.11 18.27
#